data_AF-A0A365GW67-F1
#
_entry.id   AF-A0A365GW67-F1
#
_cell.length_a   1.000
_cell.length_b   1.000
_cell.length_c   1.000
_cell.angle_alpha   90.00
_cell.angle_beta   90.00
_cell.angle_gamma   90.00
#
_symmetry.space_group_name_H-M   'P 1'
#
loop_
_entity.id
_entity.type
_entity.pdbx_description
1 polymer ?
#
loop_
_entity_poly.entity_id
_entity_poly.type
_entity_poly.pdbx_seq_one_letter_code
_entity_poly.pdbx_strand_id
1 'polypeptide(L)'
;MEFMEQLKEIGELDWDWRAERLAKILLDESEDLISRSRGIVDLANWKDSRTLDALKRAAQDEELADIAGDEIGRSLGLLLDCEFAADLHIEDFSDFVRFGISQTRREATVPGQPGVC
;
A
#
# COMPACT_ATOMS: atom_id res chain seq x y z
N MET A 1 -29.79 -3.71 -9.61
CA MET A 1 -28.45 -3.11 -9.70
C MET A 1 -27.94 -3.00 -8.26
N GLU A 2 -27.65 -4.13 -7.60
CA GLU A 2 -27.47 -4.15 -6.13
C GLU A 2 -26.11 -4.71 -5.70
N PHE A 3 -25.55 -5.70 -6.41
CA PHE A 3 -24.27 -6.34 -6.03
C PHE A 3 -23.07 -5.38 -6.08
N MET A 4 -22.98 -4.56 -7.14
CA MET A 4 -21.85 -3.63 -7.32
C MET A 4 -21.89 -2.44 -6.36
N GLU A 5 -23.05 -2.12 -5.79
CA GLU A 5 -23.18 -1.07 -4.77
C GLU A 5 -22.84 -1.62 -3.39
N GLN A 6 -23.26 -2.84 -3.06
CA GLN A 6 -22.90 -3.52 -1.81
C GLN A 6 -21.40 -3.80 -1.69
N LEU A 7 -20.70 -4.07 -2.80
CA LEU A 7 -19.23 -4.19 -2.79
C LEU A 7 -18.53 -2.87 -2.43
N LYS A 8 -19.19 -1.72 -2.61
CA LYS A 8 -18.65 -0.40 -2.23
C LYS A 8 -18.92 -0.06 -0.76
N GLU A 9 -19.83 -0.78 -0.11
CA GLU A 9 -20.16 -0.61 1.32
C GLU A 9 -19.29 -1.46 2.25
N ILE A 10 -18.31 -2.22 1.73
CA ILE A 10 -17.29 -2.83 2.55
C ILE A 10 -16.48 -1.68 3.15
N GLY A 11 -16.82 -1.30 4.37
CA GLY A 11 -16.18 -0.22 5.11
C GLY A 11 -14.68 -0.45 5.26
N GLU A 12 -13.97 0.61 5.62
CA GLU A 12 -12.53 0.55 5.86
C GLU A 12 -12.20 -0.52 6.90
N LEU A 13 -11.15 -1.30 6.64
CA LEU A 13 -10.74 -2.35 7.56
C LEU A 13 -10.11 -1.72 8.79
N ASP A 14 -10.71 -1.95 9.96
CA ASP A 14 -10.03 -1.73 11.22
C ASP A 14 -8.80 -2.63 11.33
N TRP A 15 -7.74 -2.10 11.92
CA TRP A 15 -6.52 -2.88 12.16
C TRP A 15 -6.81 -4.09 13.04
N ASP A 16 -6.47 -5.27 12.53
CA ASP A 16 -6.71 -6.54 13.19
C ASP A 16 -5.49 -7.47 13.13
N TRP A 17 -5.65 -8.68 13.64
CA TRP A 17 -4.58 -9.68 13.69
C TRP A 17 -4.04 -10.07 12.29
N ARG A 18 -4.82 -9.89 11.21
CA ARG A 18 -4.37 -10.17 9.85
C ARG A 18 -3.39 -9.09 9.39
N ALA A 19 -3.73 -7.82 9.64
CA ALA A 19 -2.82 -6.71 9.40
C ALA A 19 -1.52 -6.87 10.21
N GLU A 20 -1.62 -7.25 11.48
CA GLU A 20 -0.44 -7.54 12.31
C GLU A 20 0.43 -8.65 11.74
N ARG A 21 -0.17 -9.73 11.25
CA ARG A 21 0.58 -10.85 10.67
C ARG A 21 1.24 -10.47 9.36
N LEU A 22 0.54 -9.75 8.48
CA LEU A 22 1.07 -9.27 7.20
C LEU A 22 2.22 -8.29 7.41
N ALA A 23 2.08 -7.32 8.30
CA ALA A 23 3.15 -6.38 8.63
C ALA A 23 4.38 -7.09 9.22
N LYS A 24 4.17 -8.12 10.06
CA LYS A 24 5.28 -8.96 10.56
C LYS A 24 6.00 -9.71 9.45
N ILE A 25 5.27 -10.36 8.54
CA ILE A 25 5.88 -11.07 7.40
C ILE A 25 6.67 -10.11 6.51
N LEU A 26 6.05 -8.97 6.15
CA LEU A 26 6.68 -7.96 5.28
C LEU A 26 8.04 -7.48 5.82
N LEU A 27 8.13 -7.29 7.14
CA LEU A 27 9.30 -6.74 7.82
C LEU A 27 10.27 -7.81 8.36
N ASP A 28 10.00 -9.09 8.12
CA ASP A 28 10.88 -10.19 8.56
C ASP A 28 11.89 -10.53 7.45
N GLU A 29 13.13 -10.09 7.61
CA GLU A 29 14.23 -10.35 6.66
C GLU A 29 14.59 -11.84 6.53
N SER A 30 14.10 -12.71 7.43
CA SER A 30 14.28 -14.15 7.31
C SER A 30 13.24 -14.85 6.42
N GLU A 31 12.13 -14.17 6.11
CA GLU A 31 11.12 -14.66 5.17
C GLU A 31 11.59 -14.46 3.72
N ASP A 32 11.13 -15.32 2.81
CA ASP A 32 11.49 -15.18 1.40
C ASP A 32 10.83 -13.96 0.75
N LEU A 33 11.51 -13.36 -0.24
CA LEU A 33 11.07 -12.14 -0.91
C LEU A 33 9.67 -12.25 -1.56
N ILE A 34 9.24 -13.44 -1.98
CA ILE A 34 7.89 -13.65 -2.56
C ILE A 34 6.83 -13.60 -1.46
N SER A 35 7.09 -14.21 -0.31
CA SER A 35 6.20 -14.15 0.86
C SER A 35 6.10 -12.72 1.40
N ARG A 36 7.23 -12.01 1.49
CA ARG A 36 7.28 -10.60 1.89
C ARG A 36 6.50 -9.72 0.91
N SER A 37 6.66 -9.93 -0.40
CA SER A 37 6.00 -9.08 -1.41
C SER A 37 4.48 -9.22 -1.44
N ARG A 38 3.93 -10.41 -1.14
CA ARG A 38 2.47 -10.60 -1.00
C ARG A 38 1.85 -9.70 0.06
N GLY A 39 2.58 -9.42 1.14
CA GLY A 39 2.11 -8.54 2.21
C GLY A 39 1.91 -7.09 1.77
N ILE A 40 2.62 -6.64 0.72
CA ILE A 40 2.64 -5.24 0.28
C ILE A 40 1.27 -4.79 -0.23
N VAL A 41 0.63 -5.58 -1.09
CA VAL A 41 -0.66 -5.24 -1.71
C VAL A 41 -1.79 -5.41 -0.72
N ASP A 42 -1.79 -6.49 0.04
CA ASP A 42 -2.87 -6.79 0.98
C ASP A 42 -2.91 -5.80 2.15
N LEU A 43 -1.76 -5.39 2.69
CA LEU A 43 -1.70 -4.50 3.85
C LEU A 43 -2.26 -3.10 3.54
N ALA A 44 -2.20 -2.65 2.29
CA ALA A 44 -2.75 -1.36 1.86
C ALA A 44 -4.27 -1.23 2.05
N ASN A 45 -4.99 -2.34 2.20
CA ASN A 45 -6.44 -2.33 2.49
C ASN A 45 -6.76 -1.81 3.90
N TRP A 46 -5.79 -1.78 4.81
CA TRP A 46 -5.91 -1.13 6.12
C TRP A 46 -5.39 0.29 6.02
N LYS A 47 -6.30 1.27 6.03
CA LYS A 47 -5.97 2.70 6.04
C LYS A 47 -5.56 3.17 7.44
N ASP A 48 -4.48 2.58 7.94
CA ASP A 48 -3.92 2.84 9.26
C ASP A 48 -2.46 3.32 9.13
N SER A 49 -2.05 4.24 10.00
CA SER A 49 -0.66 4.74 10.06
C SER A 49 0.40 3.62 10.13
N ARG A 50 0.08 2.48 10.76
CA ARG A 50 0.97 1.31 10.86
C ARG A 50 1.22 0.64 9.51
N THR A 51 0.23 0.66 8.62
CA THR A 51 0.40 0.22 7.23
C THR A 51 1.41 1.11 6.52
N LEU A 52 1.25 2.43 6.64
CA LEU A 52 2.17 3.39 6.04
C LEU A 52 3.60 3.16 6.53
N ASP A 53 3.79 3.00 7.85
CA ASP A 53 5.11 2.74 8.43
C ASP A 53 5.75 1.44 7.91
N ALA A 54 4.97 0.36 7.79
CA ALA A 54 5.46 -0.90 7.27
C ALA A 54 5.87 -0.80 5.78
N LEU A 55 5.05 -0.15 4.96
CA LEU A 55 5.34 0.08 3.54
C LEU A 55 6.54 1.03 3.34
N LYS A 56 6.68 2.06 4.18
CA LYS A 56 7.85 2.95 4.16
C LYS A 56 9.13 2.17 4.44
N ARG A 57 9.11 1.28 5.44
CA ARG A 57 10.28 0.43 5.74
C ARG A 57 10.58 -0.56 4.61
N ALA A 58 9.54 -1.18 4.04
CA ALA A 58 9.70 -2.04 2.86
C ALA A 58 10.30 -1.28 1.67
N ALA A 59 9.96 -0.01 1.47
CA ALA A 59 10.52 0.84 0.43
C ALA A 59 12.01 1.18 0.62
N GLN A 60 12.54 1.03 1.85
CA GLN A 60 13.96 1.25 2.18
C GLN A 60 14.78 -0.04 2.16
N ASP A 61 14.13 -1.21 2.04
CA ASP A 61 14.79 -2.48 1.82
C ASP A 61 15.18 -2.59 0.33
N GLU A 62 16.48 -2.54 0.03
CA GLU A 62 16.97 -2.49 -1.36
C GLU A 62 16.58 -3.73 -2.17
N GLU A 63 16.61 -4.93 -1.58
CA GLU A 63 16.28 -6.16 -2.28
C GLU A 63 14.77 -6.23 -2.58
N LEU A 64 13.95 -5.86 -1.59
CA LEU A 64 12.51 -5.86 -1.75
C LEU A 64 12.05 -4.74 -2.70
N ALA A 65 12.67 -3.56 -2.65
CA ALA A 65 12.39 -2.46 -3.55
C ALA A 65 12.81 -2.75 -5.00
N ASP A 66 13.87 -3.54 -5.23
CA ASP A 66 14.28 -3.98 -6.57
C ASP A 66 13.24 -4.92 -7.20
N ILE A 67 12.68 -5.85 -6.43
CA ILE A 67 11.73 -6.84 -6.96
C ILE A 67 10.26 -6.42 -6.94
N ALA A 68 9.87 -5.53 -6.03
CA ALA A 68 8.47 -5.18 -5.75
C ALA A 68 8.24 -3.66 -5.61
N GLY A 69 9.16 -2.84 -6.12
CA GLY A 69 9.08 -1.38 -6.02
C GLY A 69 7.79 -0.79 -6.59
N ASP A 70 7.28 -1.31 -7.72
CA ASP A 70 6.01 -0.85 -8.30
C ASP A 70 4.84 -1.13 -7.35
N GLU A 71 4.76 -2.35 -6.79
CA GLU A 71 3.72 -2.73 -5.83
C GLU A 71 3.80 -1.91 -4.53
N ILE A 72 5.00 -1.67 -4.00
CA ILE A 72 5.21 -0.79 -2.83
C ILE A 72 4.69 0.61 -3.14
N GLY A 73 5.09 1.14 -4.29
CA GLY A 73 4.67 2.47 -4.74
C GLY A 73 3.16 2.57 -4.90
N ARG A 74 2.53 1.58 -5.51
CA ARG A 74 1.08 1.55 -5.71
C ARG A 74 0.34 1.53 -4.38
N SER A 75 0.77 0.66 -3.45
CA SER A 75 0.21 0.56 -2.10
C SER A 75 0.38 1.85 -1.29
N LEU A 76 1.54 2.50 -1.36
CA LEU A 76 1.75 3.82 -0.75
C LEU A 76 0.83 4.88 -1.38
N GLY A 77 0.65 4.82 -2.70
CA GLY A 77 -0.23 5.73 -3.44
C GLY A 77 -1.68 5.71 -2.96
N LEU A 78 -2.18 4.56 -2.48
CA LEU A 78 -3.53 4.43 -1.94
C LEU A 78 -3.71 5.12 -0.57
N LEU A 79 -2.61 5.38 0.13
CA LEU A 79 -2.60 5.99 1.47
C LEU A 79 -2.32 7.50 1.44
N LEU A 80 -1.91 8.05 0.30
CA LEU A 80 -1.50 9.46 0.18
C LEU A 80 -2.59 10.47 0.55
N ASP A 81 -3.87 10.11 0.37
CA ASP A 81 -4.99 10.97 0.71
C ASP A 81 -5.41 10.85 2.18
N CYS A 82 -4.76 9.97 2.96
CA CYS A 82 -5.02 9.83 4.39
C CYS A 82 -4.27 10.90 5.20
N GLU A 83 -4.88 11.43 6.26
CA GLU A 83 -4.28 12.47 7.11
C GLU A 83 -2.91 12.06 7.69
N PHE A 84 -2.73 10.79 8.02
CA PHE A 84 -1.48 10.26 8.56
C PHE A 84 -0.33 10.21 7.54
N ALA A 85 -0.60 10.42 6.24
CA ALA A 85 0.41 10.43 5.18
C ALA A 85 0.92 11.83 4.83
N ALA A 86 0.50 12.87 5.57
CA ALA A 86 0.85 14.27 5.27
C ALA A 86 2.36 14.54 5.18
N ASP A 87 3.18 13.82 5.94
CA ASP A 87 4.63 13.96 5.98
C ASP A 87 5.37 12.98 5.03
N LEU A 88 4.65 12.35 4.09
CA LEU A 88 5.25 11.46 3.11
C LEU A 88 5.83 12.25 1.93
N HIS A 89 7.15 12.33 1.84
CA HIS A 89 7.84 12.93 0.71
C HIS A 89 8.15 11.85 -0.34
N ILE A 90 7.52 11.96 -1.51
CA ILE A 90 7.64 10.95 -2.59
C ILE A 90 9.07 10.90 -3.14
N GLU A 91 9.78 12.03 -3.07
CA GLU A 91 11.15 12.20 -3.52
C GLU A 91 12.16 11.36 -2.75
N ASP A 92 11.82 10.90 -1.55
CA ASP A 92 12.68 10.07 -0.70
C ASP A 92 12.76 8.60 -1.16
N PHE A 93 11.96 8.21 -2.14
CA PHE A 93 11.89 6.82 -2.61
C PHE A 93 12.67 6.56 -3.91
N SER A 94 12.94 5.28 -4.18
CA SER A 94 13.54 4.84 -5.45
C SER A 94 12.66 5.19 -6.65
N ASP A 95 13.24 5.21 -7.84
CA ASP A 95 12.49 5.51 -9.07
C ASP A 95 11.34 4.53 -9.32
N PHE A 96 11.51 3.24 -8.97
CA PHE A 96 10.47 2.23 -9.11
C PHE A 96 9.28 2.47 -8.16
N VAL A 97 9.55 2.82 -6.91
CA VAL A 97 8.49 3.18 -5.94
C VAL A 97 7.77 4.46 -6.36
N ARG A 98 8.52 5.48 -6.81
CA ARG A 98 7.93 6.71 -7.36
C ARG A 98 7.06 6.43 -8.59
N PHE A 99 7.49 5.52 -9.46
CA PHE A 99 6.71 5.09 -10.61
C PHE A 99 5.36 4.48 -10.18
N GLY A 100 5.35 3.55 -9.23
CA GLY A 100 4.12 2.93 -8.72
C GLY A 100 3.14 3.93 -8.11
N ILE A 101 3.64 4.86 -7.29
CA ILE A 101 2.83 5.97 -6.74
C ILE A 101 2.16 6.77 -7.85
N SER A 102 2.92 7.08 -8.92
CA SER A 102 2.39 7.86 -10.04
C SER A 102 1.29 7.12 -10.83
N GLN A 103 1.33 5.78 -10.88
CA GLN A 103 0.30 4.98 -11.55
C GLN A 103 -1.01 5.03 -10.78
N THR A 104 -0.98 4.88 -9.45
CA THR A 104 -2.18 4.95 -8.61
C THR A 104 -2.93 6.26 -8.80
N ARG A 105 -2.22 7.39 -8.89
CA ARG A 105 -2.84 8.72 -9.14
C ARG A 105 -3.48 8.82 -10.53
N ARG A 106 -2.87 8.21 -11.56
CA ARG A 106 -3.45 8.18 -12.91
C ARG A 106 -4.72 7.35 -12.96
N GLU A 107 -4.74 6.21 -12.28
CA GLU A 107 -5.90 5.33 -12.18
C GLU A 107 -7.05 6.02 -11.43
N ALA A 108 -6.76 6.77 -10.35
CA ALA A 108 -7.75 7.59 -9.64
C ALA A 108 -8.40 8.69 -10.51
N THR A 109 -7.73 9.16 -11.57
CA THR A 109 -8.28 10.14 -12.52
C THR A 109 -9.12 9.53 -13.66
N VAL A 110 -9.25 8.20 -13.73
CA VAL A 110 -10.15 7.54 -14.69
C VAL A 110 -11.58 7.53 -14.12
N PRO A 111 -12.60 8.07 -14.83
CA PRO A 111 -13.97 8.12 -14.32
C PRO A 111 -14.52 6.71 -14.05
N GLY A 112 -14.83 6.40 -12.79
CA GLY A 112 -15.55 5.17 -12.40
C GLY A 112 -14.86 4.27 -11.38
N GLN A 113 -13.62 4.57 -10.96
CA GLN A 113 -12.99 3.89 -9.82
C GLN A 113 -13.17 4.70 -8.53
N PRO A 114 -13.47 4.04 -7.39
CA PRO A 114 -13.55 4.72 -6.10
C PRO A 114 -12.15 5.15 -5.65
N GLY A 115 -11.76 6.39 -5.95
CA GLY A 115 -11.05 7.23 -4.98
C GLY A 115 -12.13 7.98 -4.20
N VAL A 116 -12.03 8.25 -2.91
CA VAL A 116 -10.91 8.73 -2.10
C VAL A 116 -11.29 8.39 -0.64
N CYS A 117 -10.34 8.46 0.30
CA CYS A 117 -10.68 8.64 1.73
C CYS A 117 -11.68 9.79 1.93
#